data_AF-A0A0B1TG20-F1
#
_entry.id   AF-A0A0B1TG20-F1
#
_cell.length_a   1.000
_cell.length_b   1.000
_cell.length_c   1.000
_cell.angle_alpha   90.00
_cell.angle_beta   90.00
_cell.angle_gamma   90.00
#
_symmetry.space_group_name_H-M   'P 1'
#
loop_
_entity.id
_entity.type
_entity.pdbx_description
1 polymer ?
#
loop_
_entity_poly.entity_id
_entity_poly.type
_entity_poly.pdbx_seq_one_letter_code
_entity_poly.pdbx_strand_id
1 'polypeptide(L)'
;MFQIVRTLCTNGMRASSSCSIMPSDTSTVVQVVGKLGRSSKQQCREVDLAAAFYKEGKRSSLKKLMKIVTKQKDMNEASSRCAAFAAALAVKVGKFSEAHEMIEHAPMTPPVIRRSLLINILTSEGRLDDAIDEMEKCLQEEDSVFNSDNSCISDEALDTLCNAIKAKDDTHQQMKRFRTIQRVLTDYNRRSTKSVEELLHTPLQAGHMDNGTHQPKSDVSLSDNIIGQVPHFLFGEK
;
A
#
# COMPACT_ATOMS: atom_id res chain seq x y z
N MET A 1 45.43 1.14 65.87
CA MET A 1 45.69 2.52 65.42
C MET A 1 45.14 2.61 64.00
N PHE A 2 43.82 2.72 63.80
CA PHE A 2 43.02 3.96 63.56
C PHE A 2 43.68 4.85 62.49
N GLN A 3 43.10 5.14 61.32
CA GLN A 3 41.83 5.84 61.01
C GLN A 3 41.47 5.55 59.53
N ILE A 4 40.31 5.01 59.15
CA ILE A 4 39.02 5.69 58.85
C ILE A 4 39.13 7.20 58.61
N VAL A 5 39.01 7.62 57.34
CA VAL A 5 38.55 8.97 56.98
C VAL A 5 37.17 8.84 56.34
N ARG A 6 36.14 9.18 57.13
CA ARG A 6 34.84 9.65 56.65
C ARG A 6 34.91 11.18 56.61
N THR A 7 34.38 11.78 55.55
CA THR A 7 33.94 13.18 55.59
C THR A 7 32.49 13.24 55.12
N LEU A 8 31.68 13.92 55.94
CA LEU A 8 30.25 14.13 55.79
C LEU A 8 29.93 15.22 54.74
N CYS A 9 28.79 14.99 54.07
CA CYS A 9 27.69 15.89 53.69
C CYS A 9 27.92 17.41 53.58
N THR A 10 27.46 18.01 52.48
CA THR A 10 26.47 19.11 52.53
C THR A 10 25.58 19.11 51.26
N ASN A 11 24.29 19.38 51.49
CA ASN A 11 23.22 19.51 50.51
C ASN A 11 23.32 20.81 49.72
N GLY A 12 22.78 20.78 48.50
CA GLY A 12 22.04 21.92 47.94
C GLY A 12 22.67 22.53 46.69
N MET A 13 22.10 22.20 45.53
CA MET A 13 21.53 23.16 44.58
C MET A 13 20.99 22.39 43.37
N ARG A 14 19.66 22.28 43.30
CA ARG A 14 18.93 21.89 42.09
C ARG A 14 19.10 23.01 41.08
N ALA A 15 19.83 22.75 40.00
CA ALA A 15 19.72 23.52 38.77
C ALA A 15 18.65 22.85 37.90
N SER A 16 17.45 23.44 37.89
CA SER A 16 16.40 23.13 36.94
C SER A 16 16.84 23.56 35.55
N SER A 17 17.43 22.65 34.78
CA SER A 17 17.64 22.87 33.35
C SER A 17 16.41 22.39 32.60
N SER A 18 15.51 23.34 32.33
CA SER A 18 14.43 23.17 31.37
C SER A 18 15.03 23.17 29.97
N CYS A 19 14.89 22.05 29.26
CA CYS A 19 14.96 22.05 27.80
C CYS A 19 13.72 21.34 27.27
N SER A 20 12.77 22.19 26.89
CA SER A 20 11.80 22.05 25.81
C SER A 20 11.41 20.62 25.44
N ILE A 21 10.24 20.23 25.94
CA ILE A 21 9.36 19.24 25.34
C ILE A 21 9.12 19.68 23.89
N MET A 22 9.71 18.96 22.94
CA MET A 22 9.32 19.03 21.54
C MET A 22 7.88 18.51 21.42
N PRO A 23 6.96 19.21 20.74
CA PRO A 23 5.66 18.64 20.45
C PRO A 23 5.85 17.52 19.42
N SER A 24 5.72 16.29 19.90
CA SER A 24 5.54 15.08 19.10
C SER A 24 4.13 15.09 18.51
N ASP A 25 3.87 15.97 17.54
CA ASP A 25 2.62 15.99 16.79
C ASP A 25 2.90 16.00 15.29
N THR A 26 3.44 14.89 14.80
CA THR A 26 3.14 14.42 13.44
C THR A 26 2.16 13.27 13.57
N SER A 27 0.91 13.60 13.89
CA SER A 27 -0.22 12.74 13.54
C SER A 27 -0.24 12.70 12.01
N THR A 28 0.18 11.59 11.40
CA THR A 28 0.11 11.36 9.97
C THR A 28 -1.35 11.15 9.59
N VAL A 29 -2.10 12.25 9.54
CA VAL A 29 -3.51 12.29 9.14
C VAL A 29 -3.60 12.01 7.64
N VAL A 30 -4.52 11.16 7.23
CA VAL A 30 -4.75 10.90 5.81
C VAL A 30 -5.47 12.10 5.22
N GLN A 31 -4.78 12.87 4.39
CA GLN A 31 -5.37 14.06 3.77
C GLN A 31 -6.48 13.68 2.79
N VAL A 32 -7.47 14.54 2.60
CA VAL A 32 -8.56 14.31 1.65
C VAL A 32 -8.62 15.45 0.67
N VAL A 33 -8.61 15.12 -0.62
CA VAL A 33 -8.69 16.11 -1.70
C VAL A 33 -10.15 16.20 -2.16
N GLY A 34 -10.84 17.31 -1.85
CA GLY A 34 -12.22 17.60 -2.32
C GLY A 34 -13.26 17.89 -1.22
N LYS A 35 -14.50 18.23 -1.63
CA LYS A 35 -15.64 18.44 -0.70
C LYS A 35 -16.36 17.12 -0.44
N LEU A 36 -16.43 16.73 0.83
CA LEU A 36 -16.99 15.45 1.28
C LEU A 36 -18.44 15.60 1.75
N GLY A 37 -19.31 14.68 1.34
CA GLY A 37 -20.63 14.46 1.96
C GLY A 37 -20.50 13.99 3.42
N ARG A 38 -21.59 14.02 4.20
CA ARG A 38 -21.57 13.65 5.64
C ARG A 38 -21.08 12.22 5.91
N SER A 39 -21.50 11.24 5.10
CA SER A 39 -21.01 9.84 5.21
C SER A 39 -19.49 9.77 5.01
N SER A 40 -18.99 10.55 4.05
CA SER A 40 -17.59 10.57 3.70
C SER A 40 -16.70 11.21 4.80
N LYS A 41 -17.22 12.18 5.58
CA LYS A 41 -16.51 12.71 6.77
C LYS A 41 -16.32 11.67 7.87
N GLN A 42 -17.30 10.80 8.09
CA GLN A 42 -17.17 9.74 9.08
C GLN A 42 -16.13 8.72 8.63
N GLN A 43 -16.15 8.33 7.36
CA GLN A 43 -15.19 7.38 6.78
C GLN A 43 -13.75 7.91 6.88
N CYS A 44 -13.52 9.21 6.64
CA CYS A 44 -12.19 9.80 6.85
C CYS A 44 -11.71 9.71 8.31
N ARG A 45 -12.61 9.94 9.28
CA ARG A 45 -12.27 9.76 10.71
C ARG A 45 -11.95 8.31 11.05
N GLU A 46 -12.64 7.36 10.41
CA GLU A 46 -12.35 5.93 10.58
C GLU A 46 -10.97 5.58 10.02
N VAL A 47 -10.55 6.22 8.91
CA VAL A 47 -9.20 6.06 8.34
C VAL A 47 -8.13 6.63 9.27
N ASP A 48 -8.34 7.81 9.84
CA ASP A 48 -7.42 8.39 10.83
C ASP A 48 -7.31 7.51 12.09
N LEU A 49 -8.44 6.96 12.55
CA LEU A 49 -8.45 6.01 13.64
C LEU A 49 -7.73 4.70 13.28
N ALA A 50 -7.87 4.23 12.04
CA ALA A 50 -7.16 3.06 11.54
C ALA A 50 -5.64 3.29 11.52
N ALA A 51 -5.20 4.46 11.06
CA ALA A 51 -3.79 4.87 11.10
C ALA A 51 -3.25 4.91 12.53
N ALA A 52 -4.02 5.45 13.48
CA ALA A 52 -3.65 5.46 14.90
C ALA A 52 -3.51 4.04 15.47
N PHE A 53 -4.46 3.14 15.18
CA PHE A 53 -4.38 1.74 15.60
C PHE A 53 -3.21 0.98 14.97
N TYR A 54 -2.90 1.26 13.70
CA TYR A 54 -1.74 0.70 13.02
C TYR A 54 -0.42 1.14 13.69
N LYS A 55 -0.30 2.44 14.02
CA LYS A 55 0.83 3.01 14.73
C LYS A 55 1.02 2.37 16.11
N GLU A 56 -0.08 2.14 16.85
CA GLU A 56 -0.02 1.44 18.14
C GLU A 56 0.50 0.00 18.03
N GLY A 57 0.20 -0.71 16.94
CA GLY A 57 0.75 -2.06 16.69
C GLY A 57 0.23 -3.15 17.62
N LYS A 58 -0.93 -2.97 18.26
CA LYS A 58 -1.46 -3.91 19.28
C LYS A 58 -2.54 -4.84 18.71
N ARG A 59 -2.59 -6.08 19.22
CA ARG A 59 -3.66 -7.05 18.90
C ARG A 59 -5.06 -6.58 19.30
N SER A 60 -5.18 -5.81 20.38
CA SER A 60 -6.47 -5.22 20.79
C SER A 60 -6.95 -4.17 19.80
N SER A 61 -6.03 -3.38 19.24
CA SER A 61 -6.30 -2.36 18.23
C SER A 61 -6.72 -3.02 16.90
N LEU A 62 -6.10 -4.14 16.53
CA LEU A 62 -6.55 -4.97 15.39
C LEU A 62 -8.01 -5.42 15.55
N LYS A 63 -8.37 -6.01 16.69
CA LYS A 63 -9.76 -6.46 16.94
C LYS A 63 -10.78 -5.33 16.81
N LYS A 64 -10.44 -4.14 17.30
CA LYS A 64 -11.31 -2.95 17.18
C LYS A 64 -11.42 -2.52 15.72
N LEU A 65 -10.31 -2.49 14.99
CA LEU A 65 -10.27 -2.07 13.60
C LEU A 65 -11.04 -3.03 12.69
N MET A 66 -10.86 -4.34 12.85
CA MET A 66 -11.64 -5.35 12.12
C MET A 66 -13.15 -5.19 12.36
N LYS A 67 -13.56 -4.86 13.60
CA LYS A 67 -14.96 -4.57 13.93
C LYS A 67 -15.49 -3.31 13.24
N ILE A 68 -14.62 -2.33 12.95
CA ILE A 68 -14.99 -1.15 12.16
C ILE A 68 -15.17 -1.57 10.71
N VAL A 69 -14.16 -2.22 10.11
CA VAL A 69 -14.17 -2.68 8.71
C VAL A 69 -15.41 -3.53 8.40
N THR A 70 -15.69 -4.55 9.21
CA THR A 70 -16.84 -5.45 9.02
C THR A 70 -18.22 -4.78 9.19
N LYS A 71 -18.28 -3.58 9.80
CA LYS A 71 -19.51 -2.81 9.95
C LYS A 71 -19.72 -1.77 8.84
N GLN A 72 -18.69 -1.48 8.05
CA GLN A 72 -18.80 -0.54 6.94
C GLN A 72 -19.71 -1.15 5.87
N LYS A 73 -20.75 -0.40 5.48
CA LYS A 73 -21.72 -0.82 4.46
C LYS A 73 -21.34 -0.33 3.06
N ASP A 74 -20.67 0.81 2.99
CA ASP A 74 -20.28 1.43 1.74
C ASP A 74 -18.90 0.92 1.32
N MET A 75 -18.78 0.46 0.08
CA MET A 75 -17.50 0.11 -0.53
C MET A 75 -16.97 1.33 -1.31
N ASN A 76 -15.96 1.98 -0.75
CA ASN A 76 -15.27 3.10 -1.39
C ASN A 76 -13.78 3.09 -0.98
N GLU A 77 -13.01 4.05 -1.48
CA GLU A 77 -11.58 4.13 -1.19
C GLU A 77 -11.30 4.24 0.32
N ALA A 78 -12.10 5.02 1.06
CA ALA A 78 -11.88 5.23 2.49
C ALA A 78 -12.14 3.95 3.31
N SER A 79 -13.25 3.25 3.06
CA SER A 79 -13.50 1.96 3.72
C SER A 79 -12.46 0.90 3.33
N SER A 80 -12.08 0.87 2.06
CA SER A 80 -11.00 -0.02 1.59
C SER A 80 -9.65 0.31 2.22
N ARG A 81 -9.35 1.60 2.46
CA ARG A 81 -8.12 2.02 3.15
C ARG A 81 -8.12 1.62 4.62
N CYS A 82 -9.27 1.68 5.31
CA CYS A 82 -9.41 1.12 6.66
C CYS A 82 -9.07 -0.38 6.68
N ALA A 83 -9.58 -1.12 5.71
CA ALA A 83 -9.28 -2.55 5.55
C ALA A 83 -7.80 -2.80 5.25
N ALA A 84 -7.17 -1.98 4.40
CA ALA A 84 -5.74 -2.04 4.12
C ALA A 84 -4.87 -1.79 5.38
N PHE A 85 -5.22 -0.80 6.21
CA PHE A 85 -4.58 -0.60 7.52
C PHE A 85 -4.76 -1.80 8.45
N ALA A 86 -5.95 -2.42 8.44
CA ALA A 86 -6.22 -3.62 9.24
C ALA A 86 -5.35 -4.80 8.79
N ALA A 87 -5.23 -5.03 7.47
CA ALA A 87 -4.36 -6.05 6.90
C ALA A 87 -2.89 -5.82 7.28
N ALA A 88 -2.40 -4.58 7.12
CA ALA A 88 -1.04 -4.20 7.49
C ALA A 88 -0.77 -4.41 8.99
N LEU A 89 -1.72 -4.05 9.85
CA LEU A 89 -1.63 -4.27 11.29
C LEU A 89 -1.64 -5.77 11.63
N ALA A 90 -2.47 -6.55 10.94
CA ALA A 90 -2.56 -8.00 11.13
C ALA A 90 -1.22 -8.70 10.82
N VAL A 91 -0.55 -8.31 9.74
CA VAL A 91 0.83 -8.77 9.45
C VAL A 91 1.78 -8.41 10.60
N LYS A 92 1.78 -7.16 11.05
CA LYS A 92 2.65 -6.66 12.14
C LYS A 92 2.50 -7.44 13.45
N VAL A 93 1.31 -7.99 13.74
CA VAL A 93 1.04 -8.77 14.96
C VAL A 93 1.04 -10.30 14.76
N GLY A 94 1.44 -10.77 13.56
CA GLY A 94 1.56 -12.18 13.20
C GLY A 94 0.21 -12.90 13.02
N LYS A 95 -0.79 -12.20 12.50
CA LYS A 95 -2.17 -12.67 12.30
C LYS A 95 -2.51 -12.74 10.83
N PHE A 96 -1.91 -13.70 10.13
CA PHE A 96 -1.94 -13.73 8.66
C PHE A 96 -3.31 -14.15 8.08
N SER A 97 -4.04 -15.03 8.76
CA SER A 97 -5.43 -15.36 8.36
C SER A 97 -6.32 -14.11 8.39
N GLU A 98 -6.22 -13.32 9.46
CA GLU A 98 -6.92 -12.05 9.57
C GLU A 98 -6.40 -11.02 8.55
N ALA A 99 -5.12 -11.08 8.16
CA ALA A 99 -4.57 -10.20 7.13
C ALA A 99 -5.18 -10.47 5.74
N HIS A 100 -5.34 -11.75 5.37
CA HIS A 100 -6.04 -12.15 4.14
C HIS A 100 -7.52 -11.76 4.19
N GLU A 101 -8.21 -11.99 5.30
CA GLU A 101 -9.60 -11.55 5.46
C GLU A 101 -9.74 -10.02 5.23
N MET A 102 -8.81 -9.23 5.78
CA MET A 102 -8.87 -7.78 5.64
C MET A 102 -8.49 -7.30 4.23
N ILE A 103 -7.61 -7.99 3.49
CA ILE A 103 -7.27 -7.58 2.13
C ILE A 103 -8.44 -7.79 1.15
N GLU A 104 -9.32 -8.76 1.42
CA GLU A 104 -10.56 -8.98 0.66
C GLU A 104 -11.55 -7.80 0.79
N HIS A 105 -11.52 -7.12 1.93
CA HIS A 105 -12.31 -5.90 2.17
C HIS A 105 -11.69 -4.62 1.60
N ALA A 106 -10.56 -4.70 0.90
CA ALA A 106 -9.82 -3.55 0.38
C ALA A 106 -9.86 -3.35 -1.16
N PRO A 107 -10.94 -3.70 -1.91
CA PRO A 107 -10.89 -3.76 -3.37
C PRO A 107 -10.80 -2.38 -4.05
N MET A 108 -11.23 -1.30 -3.38
CA MET A 108 -11.15 0.06 -3.93
C MET A 108 -9.87 0.80 -3.53
N THR A 109 -8.93 0.11 -2.88
CA THR A 109 -7.62 0.69 -2.55
C THR A 109 -6.77 0.80 -3.81
N PRO A 110 -5.95 1.86 -3.97
CA PRO A 110 -4.97 1.94 -5.04
C PRO A 110 -4.19 0.61 -5.23
N PRO A 111 -4.08 0.09 -6.46
CA PRO A 111 -3.49 -1.22 -6.71
C PRO A 111 -2.10 -1.43 -6.09
N VAL A 112 -1.25 -0.40 -6.13
CA VAL A 112 0.09 -0.41 -5.49
C VAL A 112 0.06 -0.75 -4.00
N ILE A 113 -0.92 -0.24 -3.24
CA ILE A 113 -1.06 -0.56 -1.82
C ILE A 113 -1.45 -2.02 -1.66
N ARG A 114 -2.48 -2.46 -2.39
CA ARG A 114 -3.04 -3.81 -2.27
C ARG A 114 -2.01 -4.87 -2.61
N ARG A 115 -1.27 -4.71 -3.72
CA ARG A 115 -0.22 -5.65 -4.14
C ARG A 115 0.95 -5.69 -3.17
N SER A 116 1.45 -4.53 -2.77
CA SER A 116 2.58 -4.47 -1.85
C SER A 116 2.23 -5.12 -0.50
N LEU A 117 0.99 -4.92 -0.02
CA LEU A 117 0.50 -5.62 1.17
C LEU A 117 0.38 -7.13 0.97
N LEU A 118 -0.22 -7.57 -0.14
CA LEU A 118 -0.39 -9.00 -0.41
C LEU A 118 0.95 -9.73 -0.54
N ILE A 119 1.93 -9.12 -1.23
CA ILE A 119 3.31 -9.62 -1.29
C ILE A 119 3.90 -9.72 0.11
N ASN A 120 3.74 -8.70 0.96
CA ASN A 120 4.23 -8.75 2.34
C ASN A 120 3.53 -9.83 3.19
N ILE A 121 2.22 -10.02 3.04
CA ILE A 121 1.46 -11.09 3.72
C ILE A 121 2.04 -12.46 3.33
N LEU A 122 2.09 -12.75 2.03
CA LEU A 122 2.57 -14.04 1.50
C LEU A 122 4.03 -14.30 1.85
N THR A 123 4.86 -13.26 1.78
CA THR A 123 6.28 -13.32 2.19
C THR A 123 6.40 -13.66 3.67
N SER A 124 5.60 -13.02 4.52
CA SER A 124 5.61 -13.26 5.98
C SER A 124 5.08 -14.65 6.35
N GLU A 125 4.21 -15.23 5.53
CA GLU A 125 3.77 -16.64 5.63
C GLU A 125 4.83 -17.63 5.10
N GLY A 126 5.90 -17.14 4.47
CA GLY A 126 6.91 -17.96 3.82
C GLY A 126 6.47 -18.60 2.50
N ARG A 127 5.32 -18.16 1.95
CA ARG A 127 4.74 -18.58 0.67
C ARG A 127 5.37 -17.80 -0.48
N LEU A 128 6.66 -18.08 -0.71
CA LEU A 128 7.50 -17.28 -1.61
C LEU A 128 7.05 -17.38 -3.08
N ASP A 129 6.63 -18.56 -3.53
CA ASP A 129 6.14 -18.74 -4.90
C ASP A 129 4.86 -17.93 -5.15
N ASP A 130 3.91 -17.96 -4.22
CA ASP A 130 2.68 -17.15 -4.33
C ASP A 130 2.99 -15.64 -4.33
N ALA A 131 3.98 -15.20 -3.55
CA ALA A 131 4.40 -13.80 -3.54
C ALA A 131 5.05 -13.38 -4.87
N ILE A 132 5.80 -14.27 -5.50
CA ILE A 132 6.38 -14.06 -6.84
C ILE A 132 5.28 -14.05 -7.91
N ASP A 133 4.29 -14.94 -7.80
CA ASP A 133 3.15 -14.97 -8.72
C ASP A 133 2.35 -13.66 -8.63
N GLU A 134 2.22 -13.07 -7.45
CA GLU A 134 1.59 -11.75 -7.29
C GLU A 134 2.42 -10.63 -7.95
N MET A 135 3.76 -10.71 -7.95
CA MET A 135 4.58 -9.79 -8.73
C MET A 135 4.33 -9.94 -10.23
N GLU A 136 4.17 -11.17 -10.71
CA GLU A 136 3.92 -11.46 -12.12
C GLU A 136 2.56 -10.92 -12.57
N LYS A 137 1.53 -11.04 -11.73
CA LYS A 137 0.20 -10.47 -12.00
C LYS A 137 0.23 -8.95 -12.22
N CYS A 138 1.19 -8.24 -11.61
CA CYS A 138 1.38 -6.80 -11.85
C CYS A 138 1.66 -6.47 -13.32
N LEU A 139 2.19 -7.44 -14.08
CA LEU A 139 2.50 -7.30 -15.50
C LEU A 139 1.36 -7.76 -16.42
N GLN A 140 0.31 -8.36 -15.86
CA GLN A 140 -0.80 -8.98 -16.61
C GLN A 140 -2.11 -8.18 -16.48
N GLU A 141 -2.06 -6.97 -15.93
CA GLU A 141 -3.23 -6.12 -15.78
C GLU A 141 -3.79 -5.61 -17.10
N GLU A 142 -5.10 -5.32 -17.09
CA GLU A 142 -5.75 -4.59 -18.17
C GLU A 142 -5.05 -3.26 -18.43
N ASP A 143 -4.94 -2.87 -19.70
CA ASP A 143 -4.21 -1.67 -20.14
C ASP A 143 -4.60 -0.40 -19.38
N SER A 144 -5.87 -0.26 -18.98
CA SER A 144 -6.36 0.91 -18.24
C SER A 144 -5.74 1.02 -16.84
N VAL A 145 -5.58 -0.11 -16.15
CA VAL A 145 -4.98 -0.16 -14.82
C VAL A 145 -3.46 -0.19 -14.97
N PHE A 146 -2.94 -1.00 -15.89
CA PHE A 146 -1.52 -1.10 -16.18
C PHE A 146 -0.94 0.28 -16.49
N ASN A 147 -1.55 1.09 -17.35
CA ASN A 147 -1.01 2.42 -17.69
C ASN A 147 -1.24 3.50 -16.61
N SER A 148 -1.84 3.17 -15.47
CA SER A 148 -1.95 4.09 -14.35
C SER A 148 -0.67 4.12 -13.51
N ASP A 149 -0.37 5.28 -12.92
CA ASP A 149 0.76 5.46 -11.97
C ASP A 149 0.67 4.56 -10.74
N ASN A 150 -0.51 3.98 -10.47
CA ASN A 150 -0.78 3.12 -9.33
C ASN A 150 -0.61 1.62 -9.63
N SER A 151 -0.32 1.24 -10.88
CA SER A 151 0.05 -0.13 -11.22
C SER A 151 1.55 -0.34 -11.00
N CYS A 152 1.93 -0.36 -9.74
CA CYS A 152 3.31 -0.50 -9.28
C CYS A 152 3.38 -1.43 -8.06
N ILE A 153 4.59 -1.82 -7.67
CA ILE A 153 4.87 -2.48 -6.40
C ILE A 153 5.87 -1.62 -5.61
N SER A 154 5.69 -1.50 -4.30
CA SER A 154 6.63 -0.81 -3.42
C SER A 154 7.99 -1.52 -3.40
N ASP A 155 9.07 -0.76 -3.50
CA ASP A 155 10.44 -1.26 -3.36
C ASP A 155 10.66 -1.97 -2.02
N GLU A 156 10.07 -1.47 -0.94
CA GLU A 156 10.12 -2.11 0.38
C GLU A 156 9.56 -3.54 0.36
N ALA A 157 8.45 -3.76 -0.34
CA ALA A 157 7.83 -5.09 -0.45
C ALA A 157 8.70 -6.04 -1.30
N LEU A 158 9.29 -5.53 -2.38
CA LEU A 158 10.23 -6.29 -3.21
C LEU A 158 11.50 -6.67 -2.44
N ASP A 159 12.04 -5.75 -1.65
CA ASP A 159 13.22 -5.99 -0.83
C ASP A 159 12.92 -6.99 0.30
N THR A 160 11.75 -6.88 0.92
CA THR A 160 11.28 -7.84 1.94
C THR A 160 11.20 -9.26 1.35
N LEU A 161 10.59 -9.41 0.17
CA LEU A 161 10.55 -10.70 -0.54
C LEU A 161 11.94 -11.17 -0.93
N CYS A 162 12.80 -10.31 -1.48
CA CYS A 162 14.16 -10.68 -1.87
C CYS A 162 14.96 -11.22 -0.67
N ASN A 163 14.85 -10.56 0.49
CA ASN A 163 15.53 -10.96 1.72
C ASN A 163 14.96 -12.28 2.27
N ALA A 164 13.65 -12.48 2.21
CA ALA A 164 13.02 -13.73 2.62
C ALA A 164 13.42 -14.91 1.73
N ILE A 165 13.60 -14.70 0.42
CA ILE A 165 14.13 -15.72 -0.49
C ILE A 165 15.58 -16.05 -0.10
N LYS A 166 16.45 -15.03 0.05
CA LYS A 166 17.87 -15.23 0.42
C LYS A 166 18.06 -15.93 1.76
N ALA A 167 17.13 -15.79 2.70
CA ALA A 167 17.23 -16.40 4.02
C ALA A 167 17.03 -17.93 4.01
N LYS A 168 16.63 -18.53 2.88
CA LYS A 168 16.41 -19.98 2.74
C LYS A 168 17.40 -20.57 1.74
N ASP A 169 18.01 -21.70 2.11
CA ASP A 169 19.10 -22.33 1.36
C ASP A 169 18.65 -22.98 0.02
N ASP A 170 17.37 -23.37 -0.12
CA ASP A 170 16.83 -24.05 -1.31
C ASP A 170 15.83 -23.16 -2.07
N THR A 171 16.30 -22.00 -2.52
CA THR A 171 15.43 -21.02 -3.22
C THR A 171 16.02 -20.46 -4.52
N HIS A 172 16.94 -21.20 -5.14
CA HIS A 172 17.60 -20.78 -6.37
C HIS A 172 16.60 -20.49 -7.51
N GLN A 173 15.56 -21.32 -7.65
CA GLN A 173 14.54 -21.14 -8.68
C GLN A 173 13.69 -19.89 -8.39
N GLN A 174 13.25 -19.70 -7.14
CA GLN A 174 12.49 -18.53 -6.70
C GLN A 174 13.32 -17.25 -6.92
N MET A 175 14.59 -17.24 -6.53
CA MET A 175 15.48 -16.10 -6.75
C MET A 175 15.64 -15.79 -8.24
N LYS A 176 15.77 -16.81 -9.10
CA LYS A 176 15.84 -16.62 -10.56
C LYS A 176 14.55 -15.98 -11.09
N ARG A 177 13.38 -16.50 -10.71
CA ARG A 177 12.07 -15.95 -11.11
C ARG A 177 11.91 -14.51 -10.64
N PHE A 178 12.17 -14.25 -9.35
CA PHE A 178 12.12 -12.91 -8.74
C PHE A 178 12.99 -11.92 -9.52
N ARG A 179 14.26 -12.26 -9.83
CA ARG A 179 15.16 -11.36 -10.56
C ARG A 179 14.71 -11.09 -11.98
N THR A 180 14.15 -12.07 -12.67
CA THR A 180 13.59 -11.87 -14.01
C THR A 180 12.45 -10.87 -13.96
N ILE A 181 11.46 -11.08 -13.08
CA ILE A 181 10.30 -10.20 -12.96
C ILE A 181 10.72 -8.81 -12.46
N GLN A 182 11.66 -8.72 -11.49
CA GLN A 182 12.18 -7.45 -10.97
C GLN A 182 12.81 -6.57 -12.06
N ARG A 183 13.51 -7.18 -13.04
CA ARG A 183 14.05 -6.43 -14.18
C ARG A 183 12.94 -5.86 -15.05
N VAL A 184 11.96 -6.69 -15.41
CA VAL A 184 10.80 -6.25 -16.20
C VAL A 184 10.04 -5.13 -15.49
N LEU A 185 9.77 -5.27 -14.18
CA LEU A 185 9.14 -4.20 -13.39
C LEU A 185 9.96 -2.90 -13.42
N THR A 186 11.30 -2.99 -13.47
CA THR A 186 12.16 -1.81 -13.60
C THR A 186 12.08 -1.21 -14.99
N ASP A 187 12.16 -2.03 -16.05
CA ASP A 187 12.13 -1.58 -17.45
C ASP A 187 10.82 -0.86 -17.80
N TYR A 188 9.71 -1.29 -17.19
CA TYR A 188 8.38 -0.69 -17.38
C TYR A 188 8.01 0.36 -16.30
N ASN A 189 8.95 0.79 -15.45
CA ASN A 189 8.71 1.75 -14.35
C ASN A 189 7.55 1.35 -13.41
N ARG A 190 7.39 0.06 -13.12
CA ARG A 190 6.35 -0.54 -12.27
C ARG A 190 6.77 -0.65 -10.80
N ARG A 191 7.66 0.24 -10.36
CA ARG A 191 8.22 0.26 -9.01
C ARG A 191 7.92 1.60 -8.35
N SER A 192 7.46 1.52 -7.11
CA SER A 192 7.20 2.70 -6.27
C SER A 192 8.29 2.81 -5.22
N THR A 193 8.91 3.99 -5.13
CA THR A 193 9.89 4.29 -4.08
C THR A 193 9.23 4.53 -2.72
N LYS A 194 7.90 4.72 -2.68
CA LYS A 194 7.15 4.91 -1.43
C LYS A 194 7.04 3.59 -0.66
N SER A 195 7.25 3.65 0.65
CA SER A 195 7.03 2.53 1.56
C SER A 195 5.54 2.16 1.64
N VAL A 196 5.22 0.96 2.10
CA VAL A 196 3.82 0.54 2.29
C VAL A 196 3.11 1.45 3.29
N GLU A 197 3.81 1.87 4.34
CA GLU A 197 3.28 2.82 5.32
C GLU A 197 3.01 4.19 4.69
N GLU A 198 3.92 4.73 3.89
CA GLU A 198 3.72 6.00 3.17
C GLU A 198 2.54 5.91 2.20
N LEU A 199 2.44 4.80 1.46
CA LEU A 199 1.34 4.54 0.54
C LEU A 199 -0.01 4.51 1.26
N LEU A 200 -0.09 3.85 2.43
CA LEU A 200 -1.31 3.82 3.25
C LEU A 200 -1.76 5.21 3.72
N HIS A 201 -0.83 6.14 3.88
CA HIS A 201 -1.11 7.52 4.29
C HIS A 201 -1.28 8.49 3.11
N THR A 202 -1.21 8.02 1.86
CA THR A 202 -1.48 8.86 0.69
C THR A 202 -2.89 9.44 0.74
N PRO A 203 -3.11 10.68 0.24
CA PRO A 203 -4.41 11.32 0.30
C PRO A 203 -5.50 10.48 -0.35
N LEU A 204 -6.69 10.48 0.26
CA LEU A 204 -7.88 9.87 -0.34
C LEU A 204 -8.39 10.77 -1.48
N GLN A 205 -8.73 10.17 -2.61
CA GLN A 205 -9.40 10.87 -3.69
C GLN A 205 -10.89 10.91 -3.36
N ALA A 206 -11.38 12.05 -2.87
CA ALA A 206 -12.81 12.23 -2.72
C ALA A 206 -13.39 12.25 -4.14
N GLY A 207 -14.19 11.24 -4.49
CA GLY A 207 -14.83 11.18 -5.79
C GLY A 207 -15.46 12.53 -6.12
N HIS A 208 -15.04 13.11 -7.24
CA HIS A 208 -15.91 14.05 -7.93
C HIS A 208 -17.16 13.23 -8.24
N MET A 209 -18.27 13.49 -7.53
CA MET A 209 -19.56 13.04 -8.00
C MET A 209 -19.80 13.85 -9.26
N ASP A 210 -19.25 13.38 -10.38
CA ASP A 210 -19.64 13.90 -11.66
C ASP A 210 -21.08 13.43 -11.82
N ASN A 211 -22.00 14.35 -11.53
CA ASN A 211 -23.40 14.24 -11.90
C ASN A 211 -23.50 14.52 -13.41
N GLY A 212 -22.62 13.88 -14.18
CA GLY A 212 -22.43 14.01 -15.60
C GLY A 212 -22.78 12.66 -16.19
N THR A 213 -23.94 12.61 -16.82
CA THR A 213 -24.25 11.58 -17.81
C THR A 213 -23.10 11.55 -18.80
N HIS A 214 -22.16 10.60 -18.66
CA HIS A 214 -21.26 10.25 -19.75
C HIS A 214 -22.12 9.56 -20.80
N GLN A 215 -22.79 10.37 -21.62
CA GLN A 215 -23.04 9.96 -22.99
C GLN A 215 -21.67 9.61 -23.59
N PRO A 216 -21.50 8.43 -24.18
CA PRO A 216 -20.35 8.22 -25.04
C PRO A 216 -20.45 9.26 -26.16
N LYS A 217 -19.45 10.14 -26.28
CA LYS A 217 -19.27 10.93 -27.50
C LYS A 217 -18.85 9.97 -28.61
N SER A 218 -19.81 9.29 -29.20
CA SER A 218 -19.66 8.70 -30.52
C SER A 218 -20.06 9.75 -31.55
N ASP A 219 -19.11 10.60 -31.92
CA ASP A 219 -19.11 11.25 -33.23
C ASP A 219 -17.73 11.05 -33.85
N VAL A 220 -17.42 9.78 -34.09
CA VAL A 220 -16.54 9.42 -35.20
C VAL A 220 -17.47 9.11 -36.35
N SER A 221 -17.68 10.09 -37.23
CA SER A 221 -18.23 9.83 -38.55
C SER A 221 -17.24 8.93 -39.28
N LEU A 222 -17.48 7.62 -39.24
CA LEU A 222 -16.81 6.65 -40.08
C LEU A 222 -17.31 6.91 -41.50
N SER A 223 -16.59 7.74 -42.26
CA SER A 223 -16.79 7.83 -43.70
C SER A 223 -16.29 6.52 -44.32
N ASP A 224 -17.19 5.77 -44.95
CA ASP A 224 -16.96 4.51 -45.69
C ASP A 224 -16.03 4.69 -46.91
N ASN A 225 -14.76 5.04 -46.68
CA ASN A 225 -13.78 5.23 -47.76
C ASN A 225 -12.42 4.60 -47.45
N ILE A 226 -12.40 3.40 -46.88
CA ILE A 226 -11.17 2.57 -46.80
C ILE A 226 -11.47 1.16 -47.31
N ILE A 227 -11.87 1.05 -48.58
CA ILE A 227 -11.65 -0.15 -49.39
C ILE A 227 -11.05 0.34 -50.70
N GLY A 228 -9.73 0.22 -50.85
CA GLY A 228 -9.09 0.58 -52.11
C GLY A 228 -7.61 0.91 -52.07
N GLN A 229 -6.82 0.42 -51.12
CA GLN A 229 -5.36 0.42 -51.27
C GLN A 229 -4.81 -0.94 -50.87
N VAL A 230 -4.95 -1.89 -51.78
CA VAL A 230 -4.12 -3.11 -51.76
C VAL A 230 -2.69 -2.65 -52.07
N PRO A 231 -1.70 -2.96 -51.22
CA PRO A 231 -0.32 -2.58 -51.48
C PRO A 231 0.21 -3.21 -52.78
N HIS A 232 0.85 -2.39 -53.62
CA HIS A 232 1.35 -2.78 -54.95
C HIS A 232 2.44 -3.87 -54.97
N PHE A 233 2.91 -4.37 -53.83
CA PHE A 233 3.94 -5.42 -53.78
C PHE A 233 3.40 -6.85 -54.02
N LEU A 234 2.08 -7.02 -54.20
CA LEU A 234 1.47 -8.33 -54.47
C LEU A 234 1.36 -8.68 -55.97
N PHE A 235 1.74 -7.78 -56.88
CA PHE A 235 1.80 -8.08 -58.31
C PHE A 235 3.25 -8.37 -58.71
N GLY A 236 3.63 -9.64 -58.62
CA GLY A 236 4.89 -10.14 -59.17
C GLY A 236 4.90 -10.05 -60.69
N GLU A 237 5.99 -9.50 -61.24
CA GLU A 237 6.31 -9.49 -62.66
C GLU A 237 6.41 -10.92 -63.21
N LYS A 238 5.71 -11.19 -64.32
CA LYS A 238 6.13 -12.09 -65.40
C LYS A 238 5.49 -11.66 -66.72
#